data_AF-A0A2E2VCP7-F1
#
_entry.id   AF-A0A2E2VCP7-F1
#
_cell.length_a   1.000
_cell.length_b   1.000
_cell.length_c   1.000
_cell.angle_alpha   90.00
_cell.angle_beta   90.00
_cell.angle_gamma   90.00
#
_symmetry.space_group_name_H-M   'P 1'
#
loop_
_entity.id
_entity.type
_entity.pdbx_description
1 polymer ?
#
loop_
_entity_poly.entity_id
_entity_poly.type
_entity_poly.pdbx_seq_one_letter_code
_entity_poly.pdbx_strand_id
1 'polypeptide(L)'
;MASDYVVQVVEDDVDDTGPLGVVRVIWYEISGGIGPWGALRPLIAIILALIPFFFIGQHFNRQHRKAASWFAVQFPLILTIVLWPVLYFWSIGDAWWVSSGIVARTESR
;
A
#
# COMPACT_ATOMS: atom_id res chain seq x y z
N MET A 1 -14.93 -41.24 11.84
CA MET A 1 -13.63 -40.72 11.35
C MET A 1 -13.59 -39.25 11.72
N ALA A 2 -13.16 -38.94 12.94
CA ALA A 2 -13.02 -37.57 13.42
C ALA A 2 -11.67 -37.05 12.92
N SER A 3 -11.69 -35.99 12.10
CA SER A 3 -10.49 -35.32 11.63
C SER A 3 -9.84 -34.58 12.79
N ASP A 4 -8.68 -35.07 13.25
CA ASP A 4 -7.79 -34.37 14.18
C ASP A 4 -7.46 -32.99 13.63
N TYR A 5 -8.00 -31.95 14.27
CA TYR A 5 -7.54 -30.59 14.07
C TYR A 5 -6.28 -30.42 14.91
N VAL A 6 -5.13 -30.62 14.31
CA VAL A 6 -3.84 -30.30 14.91
C VAL A 6 -3.71 -28.77 14.93
N VAL A 7 -4.07 -28.16 16.06
CA VAL A 7 -3.78 -26.76 16.33
C VAL A 7 -2.26 -26.65 16.49
N GLN A 8 -1.59 -26.23 15.42
CA GLN A 8 -0.22 -25.73 15.52
C GLN A 8 -0.29 -24.44 16.33
N VAL A 9 0.10 -24.52 17.60
CA VAL A 9 0.52 -23.34 18.35
C VAL A 9 1.73 -22.81 17.61
N VAL A 10 1.57 -21.66 16.95
CA VAL A 10 2.72 -20.89 16.46
C VAL A 10 3.53 -20.58 17.72
N GLU A 11 4.71 -21.18 17.83
CA GLU A 11 5.69 -20.76 18.82
C GLU A 11 5.95 -19.28 18.52
N ASP A 12 5.40 -18.39 19.35
CA ASP A 12 5.74 -16.97 19.31
C ASP A 12 7.27 -16.90 19.42
N ASP A 13 7.88 -16.36 18.36
CA ASP A 13 9.33 -16.20 18.20
C ASP A 13 9.96 -15.83 19.56
N VAL A 14 10.84 -16.73 20.00
CA VAL A 14 11.66 -16.64 21.21
C VAL A 14 12.04 -15.19 21.51
N ASP A 15 11.71 -14.76 22.72
CA ASP A 15 12.04 -13.49 23.36
C ASP A 15 13.53 -13.13 23.13
N ASP A 16 13.81 -12.46 22.01
CA ASP A 16 15.13 -11.97 21.65
C ASP A 16 15.38 -10.72 22.51
N THR A 17 15.65 -10.92 23.79
CA THR A 17 15.88 -9.88 24.81
C THR A 17 17.15 -9.05 24.54
N GLY A 18 17.84 -9.33 23.43
CA GLY A 18 18.93 -8.52 22.92
C GLY A 18 18.47 -7.15 22.39
N PRO A 19 19.41 -6.20 22.20
CA PRO A 19 19.11 -4.86 21.69
C PRO A 19 18.34 -4.86 20.36
N LEU A 20 18.57 -5.88 19.53
CA LEU A 20 17.92 -6.02 18.21
C LEU A 20 16.45 -6.47 18.33
N GLY A 21 16.10 -7.32 19.29
CA GLY A 21 14.71 -7.73 19.48
C GLY A 21 13.86 -6.60 20.05
N VAL A 22 14.42 -5.76 20.94
CA VAL A 22 13.74 -4.53 21.41
C VAL A 22 13.43 -3.59 20.23
N VAL A 23 14.37 -3.42 19.29
CA VAL A 23 14.13 -2.61 18.09
C VAL A 23 13.06 -3.24 17.18
N ARG A 24 13.06 -4.57 17.01
CA ARG A 24 12.04 -5.30 16.23
C ARG A 24 10.65 -5.12 16.84
N VAL A 25 10.53 -5.22 18.16
CA VAL A 25 9.26 -5.02 18.88
C VAL A 25 8.77 -3.58 18.73
N ILE A 26 9.65 -2.57 18.92
CA ILE A 26 9.29 -1.16 18.70
C ILE A 26 8.84 -0.93 17.25
N TRP A 27 9.54 -1.51 16.28
CA TRP A 27 9.17 -1.40 14.87
C TRP A 27 7.81 -2.02 14.58
N TYR A 28 7.53 -3.21 15.13
CA TYR A 28 6.26 -3.89 14.97
C TYR A 28 5.11 -3.11 15.62
N GLU A 29 5.32 -2.55 16.81
CA GLU A 29 4.33 -1.72 17.50
C GLU A 29 4.03 -0.42 16.74
N ILE A 30 5.05 0.21 16.14
CA ILE A 30 4.88 1.40 15.31
C ILE A 30 4.13 1.07 14.02
N SER A 31 4.42 -0.08 13.40
CA SER A 31 3.90 -0.47 12.08
C SER A 31 2.63 -1.34 12.09
N GLY A 32 2.21 -1.86 13.26
CA GLY A 32 1.11 -2.81 13.48
C GLY A 32 -0.31 -2.31 13.16
N GLY A 33 -0.45 -1.20 12.43
CA GLY A 33 -1.71 -0.79 11.80
C GLY A 33 -2.64 0.10 12.65
N ILE A 34 -2.60 0.01 13.99
CA ILE A 34 -3.42 0.86 14.89
C ILE A 34 -2.56 1.88 15.66
N GLY A 35 -1.24 1.70 15.69
CA GLY A 35 -0.30 2.57 16.39
C GLY A 35 0.00 3.91 15.69
N PRO A 36 1.13 4.56 16.01
CA PRO A 36 1.53 5.87 15.49
C PRO A 36 1.46 6.00 13.96
N TRP A 37 1.77 4.93 13.20
CA TRP A 37 1.67 4.96 11.74
C TRP A 37 0.24 5.06 11.23
N GLY A 38 -0.71 4.39 11.90
CA GLY A 38 -2.15 4.48 11.59
C GLY A 38 -2.68 5.90 11.76
N ALA A 39 -2.26 6.59 12.82
CA ALA A 39 -2.61 7.99 13.08
C ALA A 39 -1.86 8.98 12.16
N LEU A 40 -0.63 8.66 11.73
CA LEU A 40 0.17 9.51 10.85
C LEU A 40 -0.31 9.48 9.39
N ARG A 41 -0.82 8.33 8.93
CA ARG A 41 -1.32 8.15 7.56
C ARG A 41 -2.34 9.20 7.10
N PRO A 42 -3.40 9.53 7.86
CA PRO A 42 -4.34 10.60 7.45
C PRO A 42 -3.69 11.99 7.41
N LEU A 43 -2.72 12.28 8.29
CA LEU A 43 -1.99 13.55 8.27
C LEU A 43 -1.15 13.69 7.00
N ILE A 44 -0.41 12.63 6.64
CA ILE A 44 0.35 12.59 5.38
C ILE A 44 -0.59 12.72 4.19
N ALA A 45 -1.73 12.02 4.20
CA ALA A 45 -2.72 12.10 3.14
C ALA A 45 -3.26 13.53 2.95
N ILE A 46 -3.55 14.25 4.04
CA ILE A 46 -3.98 15.66 4.00
C ILE A 46 -2.88 16.53 3.38
N ILE A 47 -1.63 16.39 3.83
CA ILE A 47 -0.50 17.19 3.30
C ILE A 47 -0.34 16.93 1.79
N LEU A 48 -0.39 15.67 1.36
CA LEU A 48 -0.31 15.31 -0.06
C LEU A 48 -1.50 15.85 -0.85
N ALA A 49 -2.71 15.82 -0.28
CA ALA A 49 -3.91 16.36 -0.89
C ALA A 49 -3.86 17.88 -1.07
N LEU A 50 -3.03 18.61 -0.31
CA LEU A 50 -2.83 20.06 -0.48
C LEU A 50 -1.97 20.41 -1.70
N ILE A 51 -1.11 19.51 -2.17
CA ILE A 51 -0.15 19.77 -3.27
C ILE A 51 -0.83 20.26 -4.57
N PRO A 52 -1.95 19.64 -5.04
CA PRO A 52 -2.70 20.16 -6.19
C PRO A 52 -3.21 21.59 -6.02
N PHE A 53 -3.63 21.95 -4.80
CA PHE A 53 -4.14 23.30 -4.53
C PHE A 53 -3.04 24.37 -4.61
N PHE A 54 -1.80 24.03 -4.27
CA PHE A 54 -0.67 24.95 -4.46
C PHE A 54 -0.46 25.28 -5.94
N PHE A 55 -0.55 24.30 -6.84
CA PHE A 55 -0.51 24.54 -8.28
C PHE A 55 -1.65 25.46 -8.74
N ILE A 56 -2.89 25.14 -8.35
CA ILE A 56 -4.08 25.89 -8.72
C ILE A 56 -3.98 27.34 -8.23
N GLY A 57 -3.52 27.56 -7.00
CA GLY A 57 -3.31 28.89 -6.44
C GLY A 57 -2.29 29.71 -7.23
N GLN A 58 -1.17 29.11 -7.65
CA GLN A 58 -0.19 29.81 -8.50
C GLN A 58 -0.73 30.08 -9.92
N HIS A 59 -1.55 29.18 -10.46
CA HIS A 59 -2.18 29.35 -11.76
C HIS A 59 -3.14 30.56 -11.74
N PHE A 60 -4.00 30.68 -10.72
CA PHE A 60 -4.90 31.83 -10.57
C PHE A 60 -4.17 33.14 -10.23
N ASN A 61 -3.04 33.07 -9.51
CA ASN A 61 -2.17 34.23 -9.27
C ASN A 61 -1.36 34.65 -10.52
N ARG A 62 -1.65 34.09 -11.70
CA ARG A 62 -0.95 34.32 -12.98
C ARG A 62 0.56 34.02 -12.93
N GLN A 63 1.02 33.24 -11.95
CA GLN A 63 2.42 32.85 -11.80
C GLN A 63 2.67 31.51 -12.51
N HIS A 64 2.42 31.47 -13.83
CA HIS A 64 2.48 30.24 -14.62
C HIS A 64 3.84 29.51 -14.55
N ARG A 65 4.94 30.26 -14.43
CA ARG A 65 6.28 29.67 -14.27
C ARG A 65 6.42 28.89 -12.95
N LYS A 66 5.92 29.44 -11.84
CA LYS A 66 5.89 28.73 -10.55
C LYS A 66 4.85 27.61 -10.55
N ALA A 67 3.70 27.83 -11.18
CA ALA A 67 2.69 26.79 -11.35
C ALA A 67 3.28 25.57 -12.08
N ALA A 68 4.05 25.76 -13.15
CA ALA A 68 4.72 24.66 -13.85
C ALA A 68 5.63 23.83 -12.93
N SER A 69 6.39 24.49 -12.03
CA SER A 69 7.20 23.79 -11.02
C SER A 69 6.34 22.98 -10.03
N TRP A 70 5.23 23.55 -9.56
CA TRP A 70 4.28 22.84 -8.68
C TRP A 70 3.55 21.69 -9.38
N PHE A 71 3.26 21.83 -10.67
CA PHE A 71 2.70 20.77 -11.50
C PHE A 71 3.68 19.60 -11.65
N ALA A 72 4.97 19.88 -11.83
CA ALA A 72 5.98 18.83 -11.97
C ALA A 72 6.05 17.89 -10.75
N VAL A 73 5.86 18.43 -9.55
CA VAL A 73 5.80 17.65 -8.29
C VAL A 73 4.61 16.68 -8.26
N GLN A 74 3.57 16.91 -9.06
CA GLN A 74 2.37 16.07 -9.10
C GLN A 74 2.52 14.83 -9.98
N PHE A 75 3.54 14.74 -10.84
CA PHE A 75 3.69 13.58 -11.74
C PHE A 75 3.66 12.24 -10.99
N PRO A 76 4.40 12.05 -9.88
CA PRO A 76 4.33 10.81 -9.11
C PRO A 76 2.96 10.58 -8.46
N LEU A 77 2.29 11.64 -8.00
CA LEU A 77 0.95 11.58 -7.40
C LEU A 77 -0.09 11.14 -8.43
N ILE A 78 -0.10 11.77 -9.60
CA ILE A 78 -1.02 11.44 -10.69
C ILE A 78 -0.77 10.00 -11.15
N LEU A 79 0.51 9.63 -11.34
CA LEU A 79 0.87 8.26 -11.70
C LEU A 79 0.33 7.27 -10.68
N THR A 80 0.47 7.54 -9.39
CA THR A 80 -0.04 6.64 -8.33
C THR A 80 -1.56 6.51 -8.38
N ILE A 81 -2.28 7.64 -8.50
CA ILE A 81 -3.75 7.66 -8.53
C ILE A 81 -4.30 6.95 -9.77
N VAL A 82 -3.64 7.08 -10.92
CA VAL A 82 -4.09 6.48 -12.19
C VAL A 82 -3.62 5.03 -12.32
N LEU A 83 -2.40 4.72 -11.91
CA LEU A 83 -1.81 3.39 -12.07
C LEU A 83 -2.44 2.39 -11.10
N TRP A 84 -2.76 2.80 -9.87
CA TRP A 84 -3.41 1.92 -8.89
C TRP A 84 -4.70 1.25 -9.41
N PRO A 85 -5.72 1.97 -9.91
CA PRO A 85 -6.93 1.34 -10.41
C PRO A 85 -6.67 0.54 -11.69
N VAL A 86 -5.78 1.01 -12.57
CA VAL A 86 -5.39 0.27 -13.78
C VAL A 86 -4.79 -1.09 -13.41
N LEU A 87 -3.82 -1.12 -12.49
CA LEU A 87 -3.21 -2.35 -12.01
C LEU A 87 -4.18 -3.22 -11.22
N TYR A 88 -5.10 -2.61 -10.47
CA TYR A 88 -6.15 -3.33 -9.74
C TYR A 88 -7.09 -4.07 -10.69
N PHE A 89 -7.57 -3.42 -11.77
CA PHE A 89 -8.40 -4.11 -12.76
C PHE A 89 -7.60 -5.13 -13.57
N TRP A 90 -6.34 -4.82 -13.89
CA TRP A 90 -5.44 -5.76 -14.54
C TRP A 90 -5.26 -7.03 -13.70
N SER A 91 -5.07 -6.91 -12.39
CA SER A 91 -4.83 -8.07 -11.52
C SER A 91 -6.04 -9.01 -11.45
N ILE A 92 -7.27 -8.47 -11.55
CA ILE A 92 -8.49 -9.28 -11.64
C ILE A 92 -8.49 -10.10 -12.94
N GLY A 93 -8.17 -9.46 -14.07
CA GLY A 93 -8.09 -10.14 -15.36
C GLY A 93 -7.00 -11.20 -15.41
N ASP A 94 -5.82 -10.88 -14.86
CA ASP A 94 -4.69 -11.80 -14.76
C ASP A 94 -5.03 -13.04 -13.92
N ALA A 95 -5.62 -12.84 -12.73
CA ALA A 95 -6.07 -13.92 -11.87
C ALA A 95 -7.11 -14.82 -12.54
N TRP A 96 -8.04 -14.24 -13.30
CA TRP A 96 -9.03 -15.00 -14.05
C TRP A 96 -8.37 -15.85 -15.14
N TRP A 97 -7.48 -15.27 -15.95
CA TRP A 97 -6.75 -15.98 -17.01
C TRP A 97 -5.97 -17.18 -16.46
N VAL A 98 -5.21 -16.97 -15.38
CA VAL A 98 -4.43 -18.01 -14.71
C VAL A 98 -5.33 -19.13 -14.21
N SER A 99 -6.44 -18.80 -13.56
CA SER A 99 -7.39 -19.78 -13.00
C SER A 99 -8.07 -20.60 -14.09
N SER A 100 -8.55 -19.95 -15.15
CA SER A 100 -9.15 -20.64 -16.30
C SER A 100 -8.16 -21.59 -16.99
N GLY A 101 -6.89 -21.19 -17.12
CA GLY A 101 -5.85 -22.05 -17.64
C GLY A 101 -5.59 -23.30 -16.80
N ILE A 102 -5.69 -23.20 -15.47
CA ILE A 102 -5.56 -24.35 -14.56
C ILE A 102 -6.73 -25.31 -14.75
N VAL A 103 -7.97 -24.81 -14.78
CA VAL A 103 -9.18 -25.63 -14.97
C VAL A 103 -9.13 -26.38 -16.29
N ALA A 104 -8.82 -25.71 -17.39
CA ALA A 104 -8.74 -26.33 -18.71
C ALA A 104 -7.73 -27.49 -18.78
N ARG A 105 -6.59 -27.35 -18.11
CA ARG A 105 -5.57 -28.41 -18.04
C ARG A 105 -6.01 -29.59 -17.19
N THR A 106 -6.72 -29.34 -16.10
CA THR A 106 -7.24 -30.38 -15.21
C THR A 106 -8.33 -31.20 -15.88
N GLU A 107 -9.21 -30.57 -16.68
CA GLU A 107 -10.28 -31.27 -17.39
C GLU A 107 -9.79 -32.06 -18.62
N SER A 108 -8.65 -31.67 -19.20
CA SER A 108 -8.02 -32.41 -20.31
C SER A 108 -7.21 -33.66 -19.88
N ARG A 109 -7.16 -33.97 -18.58
CA ARG A 109 -6.48 -35.14 -18.00
C ARG A 109 -7.49 -36.15 -17.49
#